data_AF-A0A661BN70-F1
#
_entry.id   AF-A0A661BN70-F1
#
_cell.length_a   1.000
_cell.length_b   1.000
_cell.length_c   1.000
_cell.angle_alpha   90.00
_cell.angle_beta   90.00
_cell.angle_gamma   90.00
#
_symmetry.space_group_name_H-M   'P 1'
#
loop_
_entity.id
_entity.type
_entity.pdbx_description
1 polymer ?
#
loop_
_entity_poly.entity_id
_entity_poly.type
_entity_poly.pdbx_seq_one_letter_code
_entity_poly.pdbx_strand_id
1 'polypeptide(L)' 'MSDYFITGTDTGVGKTWATLALMKALQDKGKVVVGMKPVASGCQNTSVGWRNND' A
#
# COMPACT_ATOMS: atom_id res chain seq x y z
N MET A 1 -8.69 -14.90 -9.65
CA MET A 1 -8.08 -13.66 -9.12
C MET A 1 -7.81 -13.92 -7.65
N SER A 2 -6.60 -13.64 -7.16
CA SER A 2 -6.24 -13.85 -5.76
C SER A 2 -5.99 -12.50 -5.12
N ASP A 3 -6.80 -12.14 -4.14
CA ASP A 3 -6.73 -10.86 -3.45
C ASP A 3 -6.21 -11.05 -2.03
N TYR A 4 -5.32 -10.15 -1.61
CA TYR A 4 -4.74 -10.15 -0.26
C TYR A 4 -5.14 -8.88 0.47
N PHE A 5 -5.69 -9.02 1.67
CA PHE A 5 -5.95 -7.90 2.56
C PHE A 5 -4.85 -7.81 3.63
N ILE A 6 -4.04 -6.77 3.57
CA ILE A 6 -2.94 -6.56 4.52
C ILE A 6 -3.44 -5.69 5.67
N THR A 7 -3.59 -6.29 6.85
CA THR A 7 -3.94 -5.62 8.10
C THR A 7 -2.71 -5.46 9.01
N GLY A 8 -2.87 -4.78 10.14
CA GLY A 8 -1.83 -4.68 11.17
C GLY A 8 -2.43 -4.24 12.50
N THR A 9 -1.75 -4.62 13.58
CA THR A 9 -2.22 -4.42 14.96
C THR A 9 -2.16 -2.98 15.43
N ASP A 10 -1.30 -2.15 14.81
CA ASP A 10 -1.15 -0.74 15.16
C ASP A 10 -0.65 0.10 13.95
N THR A 11 -0.51 1.40 14.13
CA THR A 11 0.19 2.33 13.24
C THR A 11 1.69 2.08 13.31
N GLY A 12 2.41 2.26 12.19
CA GLY A 12 3.88 2.11 12.17
C GLY A 12 4.42 0.67 12.25
N VAL A 13 3.58 -0.36 12.43
CA VAL A 13 3.99 -1.79 12.51
C VAL A 13 4.58 -2.38 11.22
N GLY A 14 4.85 -1.56 10.19
CA GLY A 14 5.50 -2.01 8.97
C GLY A 14 4.58 -2.54 7.86
N LYS A 15 3.26 -2.26 7.90
CA LYS A 15 2.30 -2.71 6.87
C LYS A 15 2.73 -2.35 5.44
N THR A 16 3.19 -1.11 5.23
CA THR A 16 3.66 -0.64 3.91
C THR A 16 4.86 -1.48 3.43
N TRP A 17 5.84 -1.69 4.30
CA TRP A 17 7.01 -2.52 3.99
C TRP A 17 6.66 -3.97 3.69
N ALA A 18 5.80 -4.58 4.50
CA ALA A 18 5.32 -5.94 4.28
C ALA A 18 4.57 -6.09 2.96
N THR A 19 3.73 -5.10 2.62
CA THR A 19 2.98 -5.06 1.35
C THR A 19 3.94 -4.98 0.16
N LEU A 20 4.90 -4.06 0.19
CA LEU A 20 5.89 -3.88 -0.88
C LEU A 20 6.77 -5.14 -1.06
N ALA A 21 7.20 -5.78 0.03
CA ALA A 21 7.97 -7.02 -0.03
C ALA A 21 7.16 -8.17 -0.65
N LEU A 22 5.88 -8.32 -0.27
CA LEU A 22 4.99 -9.32 -0.87
C LEU A 22 4.78 -9.06 -2.36
N MET A 23 4.52 -7.81 -2.74
CA MET A 23 4.36 -7.42 -4.14
C MET A 23 5.61 -7.75 -4.96
N LYS A 24 6.80 -7.41 -4.44
CA LYS A 24 8.08 -7.72 -5.08
C LYS A 24 8.27 -9.22 -5.27
N ALA A 25 8.02 -10.02 -4.23
CA ALA A 25 8.14 -11.48 -4.31
C ALA A 25 7.17 -12.12 -5.32
N LEU A 26 5.97 -11.56 -5.48
CA LEU A 26 4.99 -12.02 -6.48
C LEU A 26 5.41 -11.60 -7.90
N GLN A 27 5.91 -10.38 -8.07
CA GLN A 27 6.45 -9.90 -9.33
C GLN A 27 7.65 -10.73 -9.79
N ASP A 28 8.54 -11.13 -8.87
CA ASP A 28 9.68 -12.00 -9.16
C ASP A 28 9.25 -13.40 -9.63
N LYS A 29 8.00 -13.80 -9.33
CA LYS A 29 7.35 -15.02 -9.85
C LYS A 29 6.57 -14.78 -11.14
N GLY A 30 6.79 -13.65 -11.82
CA GLY A 30 6.13 -13.28 -13.07
C GLY A 30 4.65 -12.90 -12.93
N LYS A 31 4.18 -12.54 -11.71
CA LYS A 31 2.79 -12.11 -11.51
C LYS A 31 2.65 -10.61 -11.72
N VAL A 32 1.53 -10.22 -12.33
CA VAL A 32 1.08 -8.82 -12.34
C VAL A 32 0.41 -8.54 -10.99
N VAL A 33 0.84 -7.50 -10.31
CA VAL A 33 0.39 -7.16 -8.96
C VAL A 33 0.06 -5.67 -8.90
N VAL A 34 -1.05 -5.34 -8.27
CA VAL A 34 -1.48 -3.96 -7.99
C VAL A 34 -1.66 -3.80 -6.49
N GLY A 35 -1.13 -2.72 -5.93
CA GLY A 35 -1.38 -2.31 -4.55
C GLY A 35 -2.49 -1.27 -4.50
N MET A 36 -3.35 -1.33 -3.48
CA MET A 36 -4.42 -0.35 -3.25
C MET A 36 -4.44 0.08 -1.77
N LYS A 37 -4.43 1.40 -1.55
CA LYS A 37 -4.62 2.01 -0.23
C LYS A 37 -5.89 2.88 -0.29
N PRO A 38 -7.07 2.34 0.08
CA PRO A 38 -8.35 3.03 -0.12
C PRO A 38 -8.47 4.29 0.74
N VAL A 39 -7.76 4.35 1.87
CA VAL A 39 -7.75 5.49 2.78
C VAL A 39 -6.31 5.82 3.17
N ALA A 40 -5.93 7.07 3.01
CA ALA A 40 -4.68 7.62 3.50
C ALA A 40 -4.97 8.77 4.48
N SER A 41 -4.32 8.75 5.64
CA SER A 41 -4.32 9.84 6.62
C SER A 41 -3.10 10.74 6.41
N GLY A 42 -3.08 11.93 6.99
CA GLY A 42 -1.95 12.87 6.85
C GLY A 42 -1.87 13.55 5.48
N CYS A 43 -2.95 13.50 4.69
CA CYS A 43 -3.02 14.20 3.41
C CYS A 43 -2.97 15.73 3.62
N GLN A 44 -2.20 16.41 2.79
CA GLN A 44 -2.18 17.86 2.71
C GLN A 44 -3.17 18.34 1.64
N ASN A 45 -3.91 19.40 1.94
CA ASN A 45 -4.76 20.03 0.94
C ASN A 45 -3.88 20.88 0.02
N THR A 46 -3.88 20.57 -1.27
CA THR A 46 -3.15 21.33 -2.29
C THR A 46 -4.13 21.94 -3.28
N SER A 47 -3.67 22.87 -4.13
CA SER A 47 -4.49 23.46 -5.20
C SER A 47 -5.04 22.42 -6.19
N VAL A 48 -4.45 21.22 -6.24
CA VAL A 48 -4.88 20.09 -7.08
C VAL A 48 -5.54 18.97 -6.26
N GLY A 49 -6.06 19.27 -5.06
CA GLY A 49 -6.75 18.34 -4.17
C GLY A 49 -5.87 17.75 -3.07
N TRP A 50 -6.37 16.72 -2.38
CA TRP A 50 -5.66 16.04 -1.30
C TRP A 50 -4.47 15.24 -1.82
N ARG A 51 -3.28 15.49 -1.26
CA ARG A 51 -2.03 14.80 -1.61
C ARG A 51 -1.40 14.17 -0.38
N ASN A 52 -0.79 13.01 -0.56
CA ASN A 52 -0.14 12.24 0.48
C ASN A 52 1.21 11.76 -0.10
N ASN A 53 2.26 11.77 0.73
CA ASN A 53 3.63 11.46 0.29
C ASN A 53 3.93 9.95 0.30
N ASP A 54 3.03 9.17 0.90
CA ASP A 54 3.08 7.72 1.05
C ASP A 54 2.30 6.96 -0.03
#